data_AF-B2LS64-F1
#
_entry.id   AF-B2LS64-F1
#
_cell.length_a   1.000
_cell.length_b   1.000
_cell.length_c   1.000
_cell.angle_alpha   90.00
_cell.angle_beta   90.00
_cell.angle_gamma   90.00
#
_symmetry.space_group_name_H-M   'P 1'
#
loop_
_entity.id
_entity.type
_entity.pdbx_description
1 polymer ?
#
loop_
_entity_poly.entity_id
_entity_poly.type
_entity_poly.pdbx_seq_one_letter_code
_entity_poly.pdbx_strand_id
1 'polypeptide(L)'
;MANLTLYSLHPEPNEAVCIGCGCSDTNACIENYPACFWLKVDRQNEQGICSSCPECLAQWNNGLVKTFKQVVFTPPKKDKRGNTT
;
A
#
# COMPACT_ATOMS: atom_id res chain seq x y z
N MET A 1 28.09 17.54 -34.09
CA MET A 1 26.74 17.08 -34.52
C MET A 1 25.88 17.00 -33.27
N ALA A 2 24.63 17.45 -33.37
CA ALA A 2 23.81 17.89 -32.25
C ALA A 2 23.50 16.82 -31.18
N ASN A 3 23.54 17.31 -29.94
CA ASN A 3 22.74 16.97 -28.76
C ASN A 3 21.52 16.04 -28.98
N LEU A 4 21.48 14.94 -28.23
CA LEU A 4 20.24 14.37 -27.66
C LEU A 4 20.52 14.07 -26.18
N THR A 5 20.31 15.10 -25.38
CA THR A 5 20.17 15.02 -23.94
C THR A 5 18.87 14.30 -23.56
N LEU A 6 18.89 13.63 -22.40
CA LEU A 6 17.71 13.33 -21.56
C LEU A 6 16.64 12.40 -22.17
N TYR A 7 16.92 11.10 -22.25
CA TYR A 7 15.87 10.14 -21.96
C TYR A 7 15.91 9.83 -20.45
N SER A 8 15.11 10.63 -19.75
CA SER A 8 14.39 10.19 -18.56
C SER A 8 15.20 10.10 -17.27
N LEU A 9 15.42 11.28 -16.67
CA LEU A 9 15.22 11.49 -15.23
C LEU A 9 13.75 11.20 -14.83
N HIS A 10 13.15 10.11 -15.31
CA HIS A 10 11.98 9.56 -14.67
C HIS A 10 12.58 8.67 -13.60
N PRO A 11 12.63 9.08 -12.32
CA PRO A 11 12.64 8.05 -11.30
C PRO A 11 11.45 7.17 -11.65
N GLU A 12 11.70 5.90 -12.02
CA GLU A 12 10.65 4.89 -12.06
C GLU A 12 9.80 5.17 -10.81
N PRO A 13 8.50 5.50 -10.96
CA PRO A 13 7.72 5.90 -9.82
C PRO A 13 7.66 4.68 -8.91
N ASN A 14 8.51 4.70 -7.88
CA ASN A 14 8.58 3.77 -6.78
C ASN A 14 7.17 3.26 -6.50
N GLU A 15 6.86 2.04 -6.96
CA GLU A 15 5.50 1.55 -7.00
C GLU A 15 5.08 1.35 -5.55
N ALA A 16 4.13 2.17 -5.08
CA ALA A 16 3.70 2.07 -3.71
C ALA A 16 2.84 0.82 -3.55
N VAL A 17 3.16 0.01 -2.55
CA VAL A 17 2.41 -1.20 -2.21
C VAL A 17 1.71 -1.02 -0.86
N CYS A 18 0.44 -1.39 -0.80
CA CYS A 18 -0.31 -1.36 0.44
C CYS A 18 0.24 -2.40 1.42
N ILE A 19 0.66 -1.96 2.61
CA ILE A 19 1.24 -2.87 3.62
C ILE A 19 0.20 -3.82 4.24
N GLY A 20 -1.09 -3.55 4.05
CA GLY A 20 -2.19 -4.36 4.59
C GLY A 20 -2.64 -5.48 3.65
N CYS A 21 -2.97 -5.13 2.41
CA CYS A 21 -3.53 -6.07 1.43
C CYS A 21 -2.63 -6.32 0.21
N GLY A 22 -1.52 -5.58 0.06
CA GLY A 22 -0.61 -5.73 -1.08
C GLY A 22 -1.07 -5.09 -2.40
N CYS A 23 -2.16 -4.31 -2.41
CA CYS A 23 -2.56 -3.60 -3.63
C CYS A 23 -1.53 -2.54 -4.03
N SER A 24 -1.40 -2.27 -5.32
CA SER A 24 -0.49 -1.25 -5.87
C SER A 24 -1.23 -0.29 -6.82
N ASP A 25 -0.53 0.73 -7.34
CA ASP A 25 -1.09 1.70 -8.30
C ASP A 25 -1.67 1.00 -9.55
N THR A 26 -1.15 -0.16 -9.94
CA THR A 26 -1.60 -0.95 -11.09
C THR A 26 -2.53 -2.11 -10.72
N ASN A 27 -2.58 -2.49 -9.44
CA ASN A 27 -3.31 -3.66 -8.98
C ASN A 27 -4.15 -3.35 -7.72
N ALA A 28 -5.39 -2.87 -7.93
CA ALA A 28 -6.32 -2.55 -6.85
C ALA A 28 -6.99 -3.80 -6.24
N CYS A 29 -7.52 -3.67 -5.02
CA CYS A 29 -8.28 -4.74 -4.37
C CYS A 29 -9.50 -5.14 -5.20
N ILE A 30 -9.58 -6.43 -5.53
CA ILE A 30 -10.67 -7.00 -6.35
C ILE A 30 -11.96 -7.19 -5.52
N GLU A 31 -11.83 -7.47 -4.22
CA GLU A 31 -12.98 -7.77 -3.33
C GLU A 31 -13.81 -6.54 -2.96
N ASN A 32 -13.32 -5.33 -3.19
CA ASN A 32 -14.04 -4.09 -2.87
C ASN A 32 -14.41 -3.37 -4.16
N TYR A 33 -15.71 -3.27 -4.42
CA TYR A 33 -16.25 -2.42 -5.48
C TYR A 33 -16.89 -1.19 -4.83
N PRO A 34 -16.45 0.04 -5.13
CA PRO A 34 -15.44 0.41 -6.13
C PRO A 34 -14.01 0.04 -5.71
N ALA A 35 -13.11 -0.06 -6.70
CA ALA A 35 -11.69 -0.34 -6.52
C ALA A 35 -11.09 0.52 -5.40
N CYS A 36 -10.21 -0.08 -4.59
CA CYS A 36 -9.59 0.66 -3.50
C CYS A 36 -8.74 1.83 -4.02
N PHE A 37 -8.63 2.87 -3.22
CA PHE A 37 -7.84 4.07 -3.52
C PHE A 37 -6.89 4.35 -2.35
N TRP A 38 -5.83 5.12 -2.61
CA TRP A 38 -4.86 5.47 -1.57
C TRP A 38 -5.47 6.40 -0.52
N LEU A 39 -5.47 5.98 0.75
CA LEU A 39 -5.74 6.87 1.90
C LEU A 39 -4.46 7.59 2.34
N LYS A 40 -3.34 6.87 2.30
CA LYS A 40 -2.00 7.36 2.66
C LYS A 40 -1.00 6.66 1.76
N VAL A 41 -0.06 7.39 1.17
CA VAL A 41 0.97 6.80 0.31
C VAL A 41 2.29 7.53 0.52
N ASP A 42 3.35 6.76 0.71
CA ASP A 42 4.73 7.21 0.82
C ASP A 42 5.55 6.52 -0.29
N ARG A 43 5.68 7.22 -1.42
CA ARG A 43 6.44 6.73 -2.58
C ARG A 43 7.94 6.76 -2.36
N GLN A 44 8.43 7.43 -1.32
CA GLN A 44 9.87 7.36 -1.00
C GLN A 44 10.23 5.99 -0.41
N ASN A 45 9.29 5.39 0.31
CA ASN A 45 9.44 4.08 0.94
C ASN A 45 8.66 2.97 0.21
N GLU A 46 8.11 3.24 -0.98
CA GLU A 46 7.34 2.28 -1.80
C GLU A 46 6.16 1.65 -1.01
N GLN A 47 5.56 2.42 -0.11
CA GLN A 47 4.58 1.92 0.84
C GLN A 47 3.33 2.80 0.88
N GLY A 48 2.18 2.18 1.11
CA GLY A 48 0.94 2.92 1.30
C GLY A 48 -0.09 2.16 2.11
N ILE A 49 -1.24 2.80 2.27
CA ILE A 49 -2.45 2.26 2.86
C ILE A 49 -3.61 2.62 1.95
N CYS A 50 -4.31 1.61 1.45
CA CYS A 50 -5.51 1.79 0.64
C CYS A 50 -6.77 1.87 1.49
N SER A 51 -7.88 2.28 0.87
CA SER A 51 -9.19 2.41 1.49
C SER A 51 -9.78 1.10 2.01
N SER A 52 -9.30 -0.04 1.50
CA SER A 52 -9.68 -1.36 2.01
C SER A 52 -8.98 -1.74 3.32
N CYS A 53 -7.93 -1.01 3.75
CA CYS A 53 -7.14 -1.33 4.94
C CYS A 53 -7.14 -0.19 5.98
N PRO A 54 -8.31 0.27 6.47
CA PRO A 54 -8.37 1.37 7.44
C PRO A 54 -7.70 1.02 8.78
N GLU A 55 -7.66 -0.26 9.15
CA GLU A 55 -6.95 -0.75 10.35
C GLU A 55 -5.43 -0.49 10.28
N CYS A 56 -4.84 -0.59 9.10
CA CYS A 56 -3.42 -0.30 8.88
C CYS A 56 -3.15 1.21 8.94
N LEU A 57 -4.13 2.03 8.54
CA LEU A 57 -4.02 3.50 8.59
C LEU A 57 -3.91 4.00 10.03
N ALA A 58 -4.70 3.43 10.95
CA ALA A 58 -4.64 3.78 12.36
C ALA A 58 -3.24 3.49 12.95
N GLN A 59 -2.66 2.34 12.62
CA GLN A 59 -1.31 1.98 13.05
C GLN A 59 -0.23 2.88 12.45
N TRP A 60 -0.38 3.25 11.17
CA TRP A 60 0.50 4.19 10.47
C TRP A 60 0.51 5.55 11.17
N ASN A 61 -0.67 6.10 11.47
CA ASN A 61 -0.79 7.41 12.13
C ASN A 61 -0.23 7.42 13.55
N ASN A 62 -0.26 6.29 14.26
CA ASN A 62 0.37 6.14 15.57
C ASN A 62 1.89 5.88 15.49
N GLY A 63 2.46 5.79 14.28
CA GLY A 63 3.89 5.54 14.07
C GLY A 63 4.35 4.13 14.42
N LEU A 64 3.42 3.18 14.54
CA LEU A 64 3.67 1.79 14.91
C LEU A 64 4.16 0.93 13.73
N VAL A 65 3.85 1.35 12.50
CA VAL A 65 4.28 0.68 11.27
C VAL A 65 5.07 1.67 10.43
N LYS A 66 6.39 1.47 10.34
CA LYS A 66 7.30 2.34 9.55
C LYS A 66 7.94 1.60 8.37
N THR A 67 7.72 0.30 8.25
CA THR A 67 8.35 -0.52 7.21
C THR A 67 7.58 -1.81 6.99
N PHE A 68 7.51 -2.25 5.72
CA PHE A 68 6.92 -3.52 5.26
C PHE A 68 7.44 -4.75 6.03
N LYS A 69 8.63 -4.65 6.63
CA LYS A 69 9.31 -5.75 7.34
C LYS A 69 8.76 -6.03 8.75
N GLN A 70 8.02 -5.10 9.35
CA GLN A 70 7.56 -5.23 10.74
C GLN A 70 6.08 -5.64 10.85
N VAL A 71 5.33 -5.50 9.76
CA VAL A 71 3.96 -6.00 9.66
C VAL A 71 3.98 -7.50 9.35
N VAL A 72 4.36 -8.29 10.34
CA VAL A 72 3.86 -9.68 10.44
C VAL A 72 2.38 -9.57 10.80
N PHE A 73 1.56 -9.12 9.83
CA PHE A 73 0.12 -9.31 9.89
C PHE A 73 -0.09 -10.82 9.82
N THR A 74 -0.27 -11.47 10.96
CA THR A 74 -1.16 -12.62 10.97
C THR A 74 -2.49 -12.08 10.47
N PRO A 75 -3.01 -12.53 9.31
CA PRO A 75 -4.31 -12.08 8.86
C PRO A 75 -5.31 -12.39 9.98
N PRO A 76 -6.23 -11.47 10.34
CA PRO A 76 -7.36 -11.86 11.15
C PRO A 76 -8.08 -12.94 10.34
N LYS A 77 -7.92 -14.21 10.74
CA LYS A 77 -8.77 -15.29 10.26
C LYS A 77 -10.16 -14.92 10.74
N LYS A 78 -10.93 -14.21 9.91
CA LYS A 78 -12.37 -14.13 10.08
C LYS A 78 -12.84 -15.57 10.01
N ASP A 79 -13.21 -16.14 11.14
CA ASP A 79 -13.91 -17.41 11.12
C ASP A 79 -15.24 -17.17 10.40
N LYS A 80 -15.83 -18.23 9.80
CA LYS A 80 -17.07 -18.13 9.00
C LYS A 80 -18.30 -17.63 9.78
N ARG A 81 -18.12 -17.13 11.00
CA ARG A 81 -19.13 -16.63 11.95
C ARG A 81 -18.87 -15.19 12.41
N GLY A 82 -17.83 -14.52 11.93
CA GLY A 82 -17.64 -13.08 12.16
C GLY A 82 -17.26 -12.68 13.58
N ASN A 83 -16.48 -13.49 14.30
CA ASN A 83 -15.96 -13.10 15.62
C ASN A 83 -14.42 -12.92 15.60
N THR A 84 -13.95 -11.87 16.27
CA THR A 84 -12.53 -11.58 16.51
C THR A 84 -12.16 -12.13 17.90
N THR A 85 -11.32 -13.17 17.94
CA THR A 85 -10.61 -13.60 19.16
C THR A 85 -9.23 -12.98 19.18
#